data_AF-A0A9Q0USP8-F1
#
_entry.id   AF-A0A9Q0USP8-F1
#
_cell.length_a   1.000
_cell.length_b   1.000
_cell.length_c   1.000
_cell.angle_alpha   90.00
_cell.angle_beta   90.00
_cell.angle_gamma   90.00
#
_symmetry.space_group_name_H-M   'P 1'
#
loop_
_entity.id
_entity.type
_entity.pdbx_description
1 polymer ?
#
loop_
_entity_poly.entity_id
_entity_poly.type
_entity_poly.pdbx_seq_one_letter_code
_entity_poly.pdbx_strand_id
1 'polypeptide(L)'
;MAALGDKIGSSLIAQAADVPTLPWSGSHVKISPESSLFTIPDEIYREACVHTTEEVIASCQVIGYPAMIKASWGGGGKGIRKVHNDDEVRALFKQVQGEVPGSPIFIMKVASQSRHLEVQLLCDQYGNVAALHSRDCSIQRRHQKIIEEGPITVAPPQTVKKLEQAARRLAKSVNYVGAATVEYLYSMDTSEYYFLELNPRLQVEHPVTEWIAEINLPAAQVAVGMGIPLWQIPEIRRFYGMEYGGGYDAWRKTSLVAAPFDFDKAENIRPKGHCVAVRVTSEDPDDGFKPTSGKVQELSFKSKPNVWAYFSVKSGGGIHEFSDSQFGHVFAFGESRALAIANMVLELKEIQIRGEIRTNVDYTIDLLHASDYRDNKIHTGWLDSRIAMRVRAERLPWYLSVVGGALYKACASSAALVSDYVGYLEKGQIPPKHISPVKSQVSLNIEGSKYTVDMVREGPGSYRLRMNKSEIEVEIEVGSGNRTRE
;
A
#
# COMPACT_ATOMS: atom_id res chain seq x y z
N MET A 1 -20.39 8.28 -12.27
CA MET A 1 -20.02 6.88 -11.93
C MET A 1 -20.26 5.92 -13.09
N ALA A 2 -21.47 5.81 -13.65
CA ALA A 2 -21.75 4.89 -14.77
C ALA A 2 -20.77 5.05 -15.96
N ALA A 3 -20.49 6.29 -16.37
CA ALA A 3 -19.59 6.58 -17.48
C ALA A 3 -18.13 6.10 -17.30
N LEU A 4 -17.66 5.95 -16.05
CA LEU A 4 -16.26 5.61 -15.73
C LEU A 4 -16.13 4.28 -14.98
N GLY A 5 -17.22 3.51 -14.86
CA GLY A 5 -17.26 2.30 -14.05
C GLY A 5 -16.53 1.11 -14.68
N ASP A 6 -16.36 1.11 -15.99
CA ASP A 6 -15.73 0.04 -16.74
C ASP A 6 -14.46 0.53 -17.48
N LYS A 7 -13.51 -0.38 -17.70
CA LYS A 7 -12.17 -0.03 -18.22
C LYS A 7 -12.19 0.42 -19.68
N ILE A 8 -13.10 -0.15 -20.47
CA ILE A 8 -13.26 0.19 -21.89
C ILE A 8 -13.86 1.59 -22.00
N GLY A 9 -14.97 1.83 -21.30
CA GLY A 9 -15.67 3.11 -21.36
C GLY A 9 -14.81 4.26 -20.83
N SER A 10 -14.16 4.06 -19.68
CA SER A 10 -13.22 5.06 -19.14
C SER A 10 -12.05 5.36 -20.09
N SER A 11 -11.53 4.37 -20.82
CA SER A 11 -10.45 4.58 -21.80
C SER A 11 -10.92 5.37 -23.02
N LEU A 12 -12.14 5.13 -23.51
CA LEU A 12 -12.73 5.91 -24.61
C LEU A 12 -12.96 7.37 -24.22
N ILE A 13 -13.44 7.60 -23.00
CA ILE A 13 -13.62 8.96 -22.45
C ILE A 13 -12.28 9.66 -22.26
N ALA A 14 -11.26 8.94 -21.76
CA ALA A 14 -9.90 9.48 -21.66
C ALA A 14 -9.37 9.93 -23.03
N GLN A 15 -9.56 9.12 -24.08
CA GLN A 15 -9.19 9.50 -25.45
C GLN A 15 -9.93 10.75 -25.93
N ALA A 16 -11.23 10.85 -25.66
CA ALA A 16 -12.05 12.01 -26.04
C ALA A 16 -11.63 13.30 -25.34
N ALA A 17 -11.07 13.19 -24.13
CA ALA A 17 -10.54 14.28 -23.34
C ALA A 17 -9.06 14.59 -23.62
N ASP A 18 -8.49 14.04 -24.70
CA ASP A 18 -7.07 14.14 -25.06
C ASP A 18 -6.14 13.73 -23.91
N VAL A 19 -6.49 12.64 -23.22
CA VAL A 19 -5.63 11.98 -22.24
C VAL A 19 -4.99 10.77 -22.91
N PRO A 20 -3.64 10.71 -22.98
CA PRO A 20 -2.95 9.57 -23.59
C PRO A 20 -3.35 8.24 -22.93
N THR A 21 -3.68 7.23 -23.73
CA THR A 21 -3.95 5.85 -23.29
C THR A 21 -2.87 4.93 -23.85
N LEU A 22 -2.62 3.78 -23.20
CA LEU A 22 -1.77 2.75 -23.79
C LEU A 22 -2.41 2.22 -25.07
N PRO A 23 -1.63 1.82 -26.09
CA PRO A 23 -2.18 1.14 -27.25
C PRO A 23 -3.04 -0.05 -26.85
N TRP A 24 -4.27 -0.08 -27.36
CA TRP A 24 -5.29 -1.06 -26.99
C TRP A 24 -6.29 -1.26 -28.15
N SER A 25 -7.14 -2.28 -28.07
CA SER A 25 -8.07 -2.63 -29.15
C SER A 25 -8.98 -1.47 -29.55
N GLY A 26 -9.38 -0.62 -28.61
CA GLY A 26 -10.18 0.58 -28.87
C GLY A 26 -9.39 1.86 -29.23
N SER A 27 -8.08 1.79 -29.49
CA SER A 27 -7.28 3.00 -29.81
C SER A 27 -7.73 3.72 -31.09
N HIS A 28 -8.35 3.00 -32.03
CA HIS A 28 -8.87 3.56 -33.27
C HIS A 28 -10.30 4.12 -33.12
N VAL A 29 -10.97 3.80 -32.02
CA VAL A 29 -12.36 4.17 -31.75
C VAL A 29 -12.41 5.59 -31.20
N LYS A 30 -13.25 6.44 -31.81
CA LYS A 30 -13.44 7.84 -31.41
C LYS A 30 -14.87 8.06 -30.97
N ILE A 31 -15.04 8.76 -29.85
CA ILE A 31 -16.33 9.28 -29.41
C ILE A 31 -16.35 10.81 -29.54
N SER A 32 -17.53 11.39 -29.79
CA SER A 32 -17.67 12.83 -29.75
C SER A 32 -17.57 13.32 -28.28
N PRO A 33 -16.99 14.51 -28.04
CA PRO A 33 -16.91 15.09 -26.69
C PRO A 33 -18.27 15.33 -26.01
N GLU A 34 -19.35 15.42 -26.80
CA GLU A 34 -20.71 15.63 -26.29
C GLU A 34 -21.35 14.32 -25.79
N SER A 35 -20.94 13.18 -26.32
CA SER A 35 -21.43 11.85 -25.92
C SER A 35 -20.77 11.30 -24.65
N SER A 36 -19.69 11.92 -24.15
CA SER A 36 -18.97 11.47 -22.93
C SER A 36 -19.76 11.69 -21.62
N LEU A 37 -20.85 12.46 -21.67
CA LEU A 37 -21.57 12.92 -20.49
C LEU A 37 -22.53 11.90 -19.86
N PHE A 38 -23.04 10.92 -20.62
CA PHE A 38 -24.13 10.06 -20.13
C PHE A 38 -23.90 8.57 -20.39
N THR A 39 -23.67 8.15 -21.64
CA THR A 39 -23.47 6.74 -22.00
C THR A 39 -22.74 6.63 -23.34
N ILE A 40 -21.74 5.76 -23.42
CA ILE A 40 -21.10 5.40 -24.69
C ILE A 40 -22.08 4.51 -25.46
N PRO A 41 -22.42 4.85 -26.73
CA PRO A 41 -23.29 4.01 -27.54
C PRO A 41 -22.77 2.57 -27.64
N ASP A 42 -23.66 1.59 -27.49
CA ASP A 42 -23.30 0.16 -27.50
C ASP A 42 -22.52 -0.26 -28.75
N GLU A 43 -22.83 0.33 -29.91
CA GLU A 43 -22.13 0.07 -31.16
C GLU A 43 -20.65 0.50 -31.07
N ILE A 44 -20.40 1.73 -30.62
CA ILE A 44 -19.05 2.27 -30.42
C ILE A 44 -18.30 1.47 -29.34
N TYR A 45 -19.00 1.09 -28.27
CA TYR A 45 -18.42 0.26 -27.22
C TYR A 45 -17.97 -1.10 -27.77
N ARG A 46 -18.79 -1.74 -28.62
CA ARG A 46 -18.47 -3.04 -29.24
C ARG A 46 -17.28 -2.95 -30.19
N GLU A 47 -17.10 -1.85 -30.92
CA GLU A 47 -15.93 -1.64 -31.77
C GLU A 47 -14.60 -1.67 -30.99
N ALA A 48 -14.62 -1.27 -29.71
CA ALA A 48 -13.45 -1.32 -28.84
C ALA A 48 -13.17 -2.72 -28.25
N CYS A 49 -14.13 -3.65 -28.38
CA CYS A 49 -14.09 -5.00 -27.83
C CYS A 49 -13.53 -6.02 -28.83
N VAL A 50 -13.12 -7.17 -28.31
CA VAL A 50 -12.77 -8.36 -29.08
C VAL A 50 -13.63 -9.54 -28.64
N HIS A 51 -14.11 -10.32 -29.61
CA HIS A 51 -15.10 -11.39 -29.41
C HIS A 51 -14.56 -12.77 -29.79
N THR A 52 -13.66 -12.83 -30.77
CA THR A 52 -13.08 -14.08 -31.28
C THR A 52 -11.59 -14.19 -31.00
N THR A 53 -11.05 -15.41 -31.02
CA THR A 53 -9.61 -15.61 -30.83
C THR A 53 -8.80 -14.95 -31.96
N GLU A 54 -9.35 -14.96 -33.16
CA GLU A 54 -8.78 -14.33 -34.36
C GLU A 54 -8.72 -12.81 -34.22
N GLU A 55 -9.78 -12.16 -33.71
CA GLU A 55 -9.77 -10.72 -33.40
C GLU A 55 -8.73 -10.35 -32.34
N VAL A 56 -8.55 -11.20 -31.33
CA VAL A 56 -7.52 -11.00 -30.30
C VAL A 56 -6.12 -11.06 -30.92
N ILE A 57 -5.85 -12.05 -31.79
CA ILE A 57 -4.57 -12.19 -32.48
C ILE A 57 -4.33 -10.97 -33.37
N ALA A 58 -5.31 -10.58 -34.19
CA ALA A 58 -5.22 -9.41 -35.06
C ALA A 58 -4.93 -8.13 -34.25
N SER A 59 -5.62 -7.94 -33.12
CA SER A 59 -5.35 -6.82 -32.21
C SER A 59 -3.94 -6.88 -31.63
N CYS A 60 -3.46 -8.05 -31.21
CA CYS A 60 -2.09 -8.22 -30.70
C CYS A 60 -1.02 -7.95 -31.76
N GLN A 61 -1.27 -8.25 -33.04
CA GLN A 61 -0.35 -7.96 -34.13
C GLN A 61 -0.19 -6.45 -34.38
N VAL A 62 -1.27 -5.68 -34.20
CA VAL A 62 -1.25 -4.21 -34.31
C VAL A 62 -0.63 -3.57 -33.07
N ILE A 63 -1.04 -4.01 -31.88
CA ILE A 63 -0.58 -3.46 -30.59
C ILE A 63 0.86 -3.86 -30.27
N GLY A 64 1.26 -5.06 -30.69
CA GLY A 64 2.56 -5.67 -30.43
C GLY A 64 2.64 -6.42 -29.10
N TYR A 65 3.31 -7.58 -29.12
CA TYR A 65 3.58 -8.37 -27.92
C TYR A 65 4.67 -7.76 -27.01
N PRO A 66 4.72 -8.09 -25.70
CA PRO A 66 3.66 -8.77 -24.97
C PRO A 66 2.43 -7.86 -24.80
N ALA A 67 1.25 -8.48 -24.71
CA ALA A 67 -0.06 -7.83 -24.57
C ALA A 67 -0.85 -8.44 -23.39
N MET A 68 -1.86 -7.71 -22.92
CA MET A 68 -2.79 -8.15 -21.87
C MET A 68 -4.18 -8.35 -22.46
N ILE A 69 -4.75 -9.54 -22.27
CA ILE A 69 -6.17 -9.83 -22.46
C ILE A 69 -6.88 -9.47 -21.15
N LYS A 70 -7.90 -8.60 -21.21
CA LYS A 70 -8.65 -8.15 -20.03
C LYS A 70 -10.16 -8.21 -20.26
N ALA A 71 -10.87 -8.87 -19.35
CA ALA A 71 -12.32 -8.73 -19.21
C ALA A 71 -12.65 -7.41 -18.51
N SER A 72 -13.61 -6.65 -19.06
CA SER A 72 -13.99 -5.31 -18.59
C SER A 72 -14.61 -5.35 -17.18
N TRP A 73 -15.35 -6.43 -16.87
CA TRP A 73 -16.00 -6.64 -15.57
C TRP A 73 -15.16 -7.46 -14.58
N GLY A 74 -13.89 -7.72 -14.92
CA GLY A 74 -12.95 -8.45 -14.07
C GLY A 74 -12.40 -7.57 -12.93
N GLY A 75 -12.77 -7.91 -11.69
CA GLY A 75 -12.23 -7.32 -10.46
C GLY A 75 -11.11 -8.16 -9.83
N GLY A 76 -10.17 -7.52 -9.12
CA GLY A 76 -9.18 -8.21 -8.27
C GLY A 76 -8.25 -9.19 -9.01
N GLY A 77 -7.92 -8.92 -10.27
CA GLY A 77 -7.04 -9.76 -11.09
C GLY A 77 -7.73 -10.88 -11.88
N LYS A 78 -9.06 -11.09 -11.70
CA LYS A 78 -9.83 -12.06 -12.48
C LYS A 78 -10.04 -11.60 -13.93
N GLY A 79 -9.97 -12.53 -14.89
CA GLY A 79 -10.17 -12.21 -16.30
C GLY A 79 -9.03 -11.40 -16.91
N ILE A 80 -7.81 -11.52 -16.37
CA ILE A 80 -6.61 -10.82 -16.85
C ILE A 80 -5.55 -11.86 -17.20
N ARG A 81 -5.02 -11.83 -18.43
CA ARG A 81 -3.92 -12.71 -18.88
C ARG A 81 -2.89 -11.95 -19.69
N LYS A 82 -1.61 -12.19 -19.38
CA LYS A 82 -0.49 -11.73 -20.19
C LYS A 82 -0.19 -12.77 -21.27
N VAL A 83 0.01 -12.32 -22.50
CA VAL A 83 0.33 -13.15 -23.66
C VAL A 83 1.58 -12.63 -24.37
N HIS A 84 2.41 -13.54 -24.87
CA HIS A 84 3.67 -13.21 -25.57
C HIS A 84 3.66 -13.61 -27.05
N ASN A 85 2.70 -14.42 -27.48
CA ASN A 85 2.56 -14.92 -28.86
C ASN A 85 1.13 -15.41 -29.13
N ASP A 86 0.86 -15.76 -30.38
CA ASP A 86 -0.45 -16.22 -30.86
C ASP A 86 -0.89 -17.54 -30.20
N ASP A 87 0.02 -18.46 -29.89
CA ASP A 87 -0.30 -19.75 -29.27
C ASP A 87 -0.81 -19.56 -27.83
N GLU A 88 -0.16 -18.68 -27.07
CA GLU A 88 -0.61 -18.27 -25.74
C GLU A 88 -1.98 -17.59 -25.80
N VAL A 89 -2.26 -16.78 -26.82
CA VAL A 89 -3.59 -16.18 -27.03
C VAL A 89 -4.65 -17.27 -27.19
N ARG A 90 -4.43 -18.27 -28.04
CA ARG A 90 -5.37 -19.37 -28.29
C ARG A 90 -5.67 -20.17 -27.02
N ALA A 91 -4.68 -20.34 -26.16
CA ALA A 91 -4.84 -21.05 -24.88
C ALA A 91 -5.53 -20.19 -23.81
N LEU A 92 -5.10 -18.93 -23.64
CA LEU A 92 -5.48 -18.11 -22.50
C LEU A 92 -6.76 -17.28 -22.71
N PHE A 93 -7.15 -16.98 -23.95
CA PHE A 93 -8.38 -16.23 -24.21
C PHE A 93 -9.63 -16.97 -23.72
N LYS A 94 -9.71 -18.29 -23.98
CA LYS A 94 -10.80 -19.14 -23.47
C LYS A 94 -10.86 -19.17 -21.95
N GLN A 95 -9.70 -19.10 -21.29
CA GLN A 95 -9.63 -19.02 -19.84
C GLN A 95 -10.23 -17.71 -19.32
N VAL A 96 -9.93 -16.57 -19.96
CA VAL A 96 -10.51 -15.27 -19.61
C VAL A 96 -12.04 -15.29 -19.77
N GLN A 97 -12.54 -15.84 -20.88
CA GLN A 97 -13.98 -16.00 -21.12
C GLN A 97 -14.65 -16.89 -20.06
N GLY A 98 -13.99 -17.97 -19.64
CA GLY A 98 -14.50 -18.86 -18.60
C GLY A 98 -14.47 -18.25 -17.19
N GLU A 99 -13.47 -17.42 -16.88
CA GLU A 99 -13.36 -16.75 -15.57
C GLU A 99 -14.39 -15.66 -15.36
N VAL A 100 -14.72 -14.92 -16.42
CA VAL A 100 -15.71 -13.83 -16.38
C VAL A 100 -16.72 -13.97 -17.54
N PRO A 101 -17.66 -14.93 -17.44
CA PRO A 101 -18.62 -15.20 -18.52
C PRO A 101 -19.46 -13.98 -18.87
N GLY A 102 -19.61 -13.72 -20.18
CA GLY A 102 -20.41 -12.61 -20.71
C GLY A 102 -19.76 -11.22 -20.60
N SER A 103 -18.58 -11.11 -20.00
CA SER A 103 -17.89 -9.83 -19.91
C SER A 103 -17.26 -9.43 -21.25
N PRO A 104 -17.39 -8.17 -21.69
CA PRO A 104 -16.64 -7.65 -22.82
C PRO A 104 -15.13 -7.79 -22.59
N ILE A 105 -14.39 -8.20 -23.61
CA ILE A 105 -12.94 -8.38 -23.54
C ILE A 105 -12.27 -7.35 -24.44
N PHE A 106 -11.14 -6.83 -24.00
CA PHE A 106 -10.30 -5.92 -24.77
C PHE A 106 -8.83 -6.26 -24.59
N ILE A 107 -8.00 -5.81 -25.53
CA ILE A 107 -6.56 -6.06 -25.56
C ILE A 107 -5.82 -4.77 -25.30
N MET A 108 -4.80 -4.78 -24.43
CA MET A 108 -3.95 -3.61 -24.21
C MET A 108 -2.47 -3.98 -24.20
N LYS A 109 -1.60 -3.04 -24.57
CA LYS A 109 -0.15 -3.20 -24.47
C LYS A 109 0.26 -3.44 -23.01
N VAL A 110 1.22 -4.33 -22.79
CA VAL A 110 1.91 -4.42 -21.51
C VAL A 110 2.88 -3.24 -21.39
N ALA A 111 2.65 -2.35 -20.43
CA ALA A 111 3.67 -1.42 -19.96
C ALA A 111 4.66 -2.18 -19.06
N SER A 112 5.87 -2.40 -19.56
CA SER A 112 6.93 -3.03 -18.77
C SER A 112 7.67 -1.96 -17.97
N GLN A 113 8.07 -2.30 -16.74
CA GLN A 113 8.86 -1.43 -15.84
C GLN A 113 8.33 0.01 -15.70
N SER A 114 7.01 0.16 -15.69
CA SER A 114 6.37 1.46 -15.47
C SER A 114 6.23 1.80 -13.98
N ARG A 115 6.15 3.09 -13.70
CA ARG A 115 5.67 3.65 -12.44
C ARG A 115 4.16 3.75 -12.44
N HIS A 116 3.56 3.61 -11.27
CA HIS A 116 2.15 3.87 -11.04
C HIS A 116 2.02 5.23 -10.37
N LEU A 117 1.60 6.22 -11.15
CA LEU A 117 1.51 7.62 -10.74
C LEU A 117 0.06 8.05 -10.66
N GLU A 118 -0.26 8.95 -9.74
CA GLU A 118 -1.63 9.35 -9.49
C GLU A 118 -1.75 10.86 -9.34
N VAL A 119 -2.90 11.41 -9.74
CA VAL A 119 -3.27 12.79 -9.46
C VAL A 119 -4.53 12.79 -8.59
N GLN A 120 -4.45 13.45 -7.44
CA GLN A 120 -5.63 13.69 -6.61
C GLN A 120 -6.44 14.83 -7.20
N LEU A 121 -7.73 14.60 -7.39
CA LEU A 121 -8.68 15.63 -7.77
C LEU A 121 -9.72 15.86 -6.67
N LEU A 122 -10.20 17.10 -6.59
CA LEU A 122 -11.43 17.47 -5.91
C LEU A 122 -12.26 18.33 -6.88
N CYS A 123 -13.50 17.94 -7.12
CA CYS A 123 -14.38 18.59 -8.09
C CYS A 123 -15.67 19.07 -7.40
N ASP A 124 -16.13 20.29 -7.72
CA ASP A 124 -17.43 20.79 -7.22
C ASP A 124 -18.57 20.61 -8.23
N GLN A 125 -19.78 21.02 -7.82
CA GLN A 125 -21.00 20.93 -8.62
C GLN A 125 -21.08 21.98 -9.75
N TYR A 126 -20.08 22.86 -9.85
CA TYR A 126 -20.06 24.00 -10.78
C TYR A 126 -19.03 23.81 -11.91
N GLY A 127 -18.47 22.60 -12.03
CA GLY A 127 -17.47 22.27 -13.05
C GLY A 127 -16.03 22.70 -12.71
N ASN A 128 -15.78 23.18 -11.48
CA ASN A 128 -14.42 23.48 -11.03
C ASN A 128 -13.73 22.18 -10.62
N VAL A 129 -12.45 22.03 -11.01
CA VAL A 129 -11.64 20.86 -10.68
C VAL A 129 -10.29 21.34 -10.14
N ALA A 130 -10.01 21.02 -8.89
CA ALA A 130 -8.71 21.24 -8.27
C ALA A 130 -7.85 19.97 -8.38
N ALA A 131 -6.63 20.10 -8.91
CA ALA A 131 -5.62 19.05 -8.85
C ALA A 131 -4.72 19.30 -7.63
N LEU A 132 -4.80 18.40 -6.65
CA LEU A 132 -4.23 18.56 -5.31
C LEU A 132 -2.94 17.76 -5.19
N HIS A 133 -1.99 18.04 -6.09
CA HIS A 133 -0.76 17.28 -6.26
C HIS A 133 -1.00 15.80 -6.62
N SER A 134 0.04 15.00 -6.40
CA SER A 134 0.21 13.70 -7.01
C SER A 134 0.91 12.71 -6.08
N ARG A 135 0.77 11.42 -6.38
CA ARG A 135 1.37 10.31 -5.62
C ARG A 135 2.09 9.34 -6.55
N ASP A 136 3.14 8.70 -6.04
CA ASP A 136 3.79 7.53 -6.62
C ASP A 136 3.44 6.31 -5.76
N CYS A 137 2.67 5.39 -6.33
CA CYS A 137 2.18 4.18 -5.69
C CYS A 137 2.80 2.93 -6.32
N SER A 138 4.04 3.04 -6.83
CA SER A 138 4.69 1.99 -7.62
C SER A 138 5.05 0.73 -6.83
N ILE A 139 5.17 0.79 -5.50
CA ILE A 139 5.44 -0.41 -4.69
C ILE A 139 4.14 -1.18 -4.49
N GLN A 140 3.95 -2.19 -5.33
CA GLN A 140 2.75 -3.02 -5.36
C GLN A 140 3.10 -4.50 -5.36
N ARG A 141 2.26 -5.32 -4.75
CA ARG A 141 2.34 -6.79 -4.80
C ARG A 141 1.03 -7.32 -5.35
N ARG A 142 1.07 -8.01 -6.50
CA ARG A 142 -0.15 -8.52 -7.17
C ARG A 142 -1.26 -7.45 -7.28
N HIS A 143 -0.88 -6.23 -7.63
CA HIS A 143 -1.77 -5.05 -7.73
C HIS A 143 -2.32 -4.50 -6.40
N GLN A 144 -1.87 -4.99 -5.25
CA GLN A 144 -2.11 -4.36 -3.94
C GLN A 144 -1.01 -3.32 -3.67
N LYS A 145 -1.36 -2.06 -3.42
CA LYS A 145 -0.42 -1.01 -3.00
C LYS A 145 0.07 -1.30 -1.58
N ILE A 146 1.36 -1.08 -1.32
CA ILE A 146 1.98 -1.33 0.00
C ILE A 146 2.68 -0.08 0.55
N ILE A 147 3.40 0.64 -0.33
CA ILE A 147 4.04 1.91 -0.01
C ILE A 147 3.56 2.93 -1.04
N GLU A 148 3.09 4.06 -0.54
CA GLU A 148 2.59 5.20 -1.31
C GLU A 148 3.33 6.46 -0.87
N GLU A 149 3.78 7.26 -1.81
CA GLU A 149 4.55 8.46 -1.47
C GLU A 149 4.17 9.65 -2.35
N GLY A 150 4.42 10.86 -1.88
CA GLY A 150 4.04 12.08 -2.58
C GLY A 150 4.85 13.29 -2.14
N PRO A 151 5.06 14.30 -3.00
CA PRO A 151 4.63 14.36 -4.41
C PRO A 151 5.43 13.40 -5.31
N ILE A 152 4.99 13.21 -6.56
CA ILE A 152 5.78 12.49 -7.58
C ILE A 152 7.17 13.13 -7.71
N THR A 153 8.21 12.30 -7.56
CA THR A 153 9.62 12.72 -7.70
C THR A 153 10.32 12.14 -8.92
N VAL A 154 9.77 11.07 -9.49
CA VAL A 154 10.40 10.32 -10.58
C VAL A 154 10.22 10.98 -11.94
N ALA A 155 9.13 11.72 -12.14
CA ALA A 155 8.83 12.43 -13.37
C ALA A 155 9.23 13.91 -13.27
N PRO A 156 9.69 14.55 -14.36
CA PRO A 156 9.97 15.98 -14.38
C PRO A 156 8.74 16.84 -14.02
N PRO A 157 8.91 18.02 -13.40
CA PRO A 157 7.78 18.89 -13.02
C PRO A 157 6.85 19.25 -14.19
N GLN A 158 7.39 19.42 -15.40
CA GLN A 158 6.59 19.69 -16.59
C GLN A 158 5.68 18.50 -16.95
N THR A 159 6.16 17.27 -16.77
CA THR A 159 5.37 16.06 -16.97
C THR A 159 4.29 15.94 -15.90
N VAL A 160 4.60 16.24 -14.63
CA VAL A 160 3.60 16.28 -13.55
C VAL A 160 2.51 17.32 -13.85
N LYS A 161 2.86 18.51 -14.33
CA LYS A 161 1.87 19.52 -14.76
C LYS A 161 1.00 19.01 -15.91
N LYS A 162 1.55 18.25 -16.87
CA LYS A 162 0.77 17.61 -17.94
C LYS A 162 -0.19 16.54 -17.40
N LEU A 163 0.24 15.73 -16.43
CA LEU A 163 -0.61 14.76 -15.74
C LEU A 163 -1.80 15.46 -15.04
N GLU A 164 -1.53 16.52 -14.28
CA GLU A 164 -2.56 17.29 -13.57
C GLU A 164 -3.59 17.91 -14.52
N GLN A 165 -3.13 18.49 -15.64
CA GLN A 165 -4.00 19.09 -16.65
C GLN A 165 -4.82 18.04 -17.41
N ALA A 166 -4.24 16.88 -17.71
CA ALA A 166 -4.96 15.78 -18.33
C ALA A 166 -6.05 15.23 -17.39
N ALA A 167 -5.73 15.06 -16.11
CA ALA A 167 -6.68 14.61 -15.09
C ALA A 167 -7.87 15.57 -14.94
N ARG A 168 -7.60 16.88 -14.98
CA ARG A 168 -8.64 17.94 -14.96
C ARG A 168 -9.56 17.87 -16.17
N ARG A 169 -9.02 17.77 -17.38
CA ARG A 169 -9.84 17.64 -18.60
C ARG A 169 -10.74 16.41 -18.54
N LEU A 170 -10.20 15.28 -18.10
CA LEU A 170 -10.98 14.05 -17.93
C LEU A 170 -12.12 14.25 -16.94
N ALA A 171 -11.85 14.76 -15.74
CA ALA A 171 -12.89 14.98 -14.74
C ALA A 171 -13.97 15.99 -15.20
N LYS A 172 -13.58 17.04 -15.93
CA LYS A 172 -14.52 17.99 -16.54
C LYS A 172 -15.40 17.34 -17.61
N SER A 173 -14.82 16.48 -18.46
CA SER A 173 -15.56 15.82 -19.56
C SER A 173 -16.72 14.92 -19.10
N VAL A 174 -16.72 14.51 -17.82
CA VAL A 174 -17.75 13.68 -17.20
C VAL A 174 -18.51 14.39 -16.07
N ASN A 175 -18.34 15.72 -15.92
CA ASN A 175 -18.91 16.50 -14.83
C ASN A 175 -18.74 15.85 -13.45
N TYR A 176 -17.52 15.38 -13.15
CA TYR A 176 -17.24 14.68 -11.90
C TYR A 176 -17.49 15.60 -10.68
N VAL A 177 -18.02 15.05 -9.59
CA VAL A 177 -18.23 15.76 -8.32
C VAL A 177 -17.67 14.93 -7.16
N GLY A 178 -16.98 15.59 -6.22
CA GLY A 178 -16.33 14.96 -5.08
C GLY A 178 -14.85 14.66 -5.32
N ALA A 179 -14.27 13.77 -4.51
CA ALA A 179 -12.88 13.35 -4.69
C ALA A 179 -12.78 12.28 -5.79
N ALA A 180 -11.75 12.40 -6.62
CA ALA A 180 -11.36 11.40 -7.61
C ALA A 180 -9.85 11.22 -7.60
N THR A 181 -9.39 10.07 -8.06
CA THR A 181 -7.97 9.87 -8.39
C THR A 181 -7.86 9.41 -9.82
N VAL A 182 -7.06 10.10 -10.63
CA VAL A 182 -6.69 9.62 -11.96
C VAL A 182 -5.36 8.90 -11.85
N GLU A 183 -5.34 7.64 -12.25
CA GLU A 183 -4.17 6.77 -12.21
C GLU A 183 -3.53 6.70 -13.60
N TYR A 184 -2.20 6.69 -13.60
CA TYR A 184 -1.36 6.69 -14.79
C TYR A 184 -0.25 5.65 -14.67
N LEU A 185 0.13 5.09 -15.81
CA LEU A 185 1.37 4.35 -15.98
C LEU A 185 2.40 5.27 -16.62
N TYR A 186 3.53 5.48 -15.95
CA TYR A 186 4.64 6.29 -16.46
C TYR A 186 5.83 5.41 -16.82
N SER A 187 6.26 5.48 -18.07
CA SER A 187 7.41 4.73 -18.59
C SER A 187 8.70 5.46 -18.25
N MET A 188 9.59 4.78 -17.52
CA MET A 188 10.91 5.33 -17.18
C MET A 188 11.80 5.48 -18.42
N ASP A 189 11.62 4.61 -19.43
CA ASP A 189 12.46 4.57 -20.63
C ASP A 189 12.09 5.66 -21.63
N THR A 190 10.78 5.84 -21.87
CA THR A 190 10.28 6.81 -22.86
C THR A 190 9.93 8.16 -22.23
N SER A 191 9.84 8.23 -20.90
CA SER A 191 9.32 9.40 -20.17
C SER A 191 7.89 9.80 -20.58
N GLU A 192 7.13 8.86 -21.14
CA GLU A 192 5.72 9.03 -21.49
C GLU A 192 4.82 8.49 -20.38
N TYR A 193 3.60 9.04 -20.30
CA TYR A 193 2.59 8.59 -19.37
C TYR A 193 1.31 8.19 -20.13
N TYR A 194 0.58 7.25 -19.56
CA TYR A 194 -0.65 6.74 -20.13
C TYR A 194 -1.69 6.54 -19.03
N PHE A 195 -2.93 6.91 -19.30
CA PHE A 195 -4.07 6.70 -18.43
C PHE A 195 -4.27 5.21 -18.14
N LEU A 196 -4.54 4.90 -16.88
CA LEU A 196 -4.90 3.57 -16.41
C LEU A 196 -6.38 3.49 -16.09
N GLU A 197 -6.85 4.32 -15.16
CA GLU A 197 -8.24 4.43 -14.75
C GLU A 197 -8.50 5.73 -13.96
N LEU A 198 -9.77 6.05 -13.73
CA LEU A 198 -10.18 7.06 -12.76
C LEU A 198 -10.97 6.37 -11.65
N ASN A 199 -10.43 6.40 -10.43
CA ASN A 199 -11.06 5.83 -9.25
C ASN A 199 -12.09 6.83 -8.68
N PRO A 200 -13.41 6.52 -8.72
CA PRO A 200 -14.46 7.47 -8.40
C PRO A 200 -14.75 7.54 -6.89
N ARG A 201 -13.69 7.66 -6.08
CA ARG A 201 -13.74 7.62 -4.63
C ARG A 201 -12.52 8.32 -4.02
N LEU A 202 -12.63 8.67 -2.74
CA LEU A 202 -11.45 8.98 -1.94
C LEU A 202 -10.61 7.70 -1.77
N GLN A 203 -9.31 7.79 -2.02
CA GLN A 203 -8.38 6.68 -1.83
C GLN A 203 -7.91 6.60 -0.37
N VAL A 204 -7.43 5.43 0.07
CA VAL A 204 -7.04 5.23 1.48
C VAL A 204 -5.73 5.95 1.80
N GLU A 205 -4.87 6.13 0.81
CA GLU A 205 -3.61 6.88 0.83
C GLU A 205 -3.79 8.41 0.69
N HIS A 206 -5.03 8.93 0.71
CA HIS A 206 -5.30 10.37 0.65
C HIS A 206 -4.56 11.22 1.69
N PRO A 207 -4.22 10.75 2.92
CA PRO A 207 -3.48 11.58 3.86
C PRO A 207 -2.05 11.93 3.41
N VAL A 208 -1.48 11.18 2.44
CA VAL A 208 -0.26 11.61 1.73
C VAL A 208 -0.49 12.95 1.06
N THR A 209 -1.60 13.07 0.33
CA THR A 209 -2.00 14.32 -0.33
C THR A 209 -2.38 15.40 0.68
N GLU A 210 -3.13 15.06 1.72
CA GLU A 210 -3.51 16.03 2.76
C GLU A 210 -2.29 16.71 3.37
N TRP A 211 -1.21 15.95 3.61
CA TRP A 211 0.00 16.49 4.22
C TRP A 211 0.77 17.40 3.27
N ILE A 212 0.96 17.00 2.00
CA ILE A 212 1.72 17.79 1.03
C ILE A 212 0.95 18.99 0.48
N ALA A 213 -0.38 18.93 0.48
CA ALA A 213 -1.25 20.00 0.01
C ALA A 213 -1.80 20.87 1.15
N GLU A 214 -1.64 20.44 2.40
CA GLU A 214 -2.23 21.06 3.59
C GLU A 214 -3.76 21.24 3.43
N ILE A 215 -4.48 20.20 3.02
CA ILE A 215 -5.94 20.25 2.82
C ILE A 215 -6.57 19.06 3.53
N ASN A 216 -7.65 19.30 4.29
CA ASN A 216 -8.47 18.23 4.85
C ASN A 216 -9.48 17.75 3.79
N LEU A 217 -9.14 16.67 3.09
CA LEU A 217 -9.91 16.14 1.97
C LEU A 217 -11.31 15.67 2.39
N PRO A 218 -11.50 14.91 3.48
CA PRO A 218 -12.84 14.58 3.96
C PRO A 218 -13.71 15.80 4.25
N ALA A 219 -13.17 16.83 4.92
CA ALA A 219 -13.92 18.06 5.21
C ALA A 219 -14.25 18.84 3.93
N ALA A 220 -13.29 18.92 2.99
CA ALA A 220 -13.51 19.55 1.69
C ALA A 220 -14.57 18.82 0.87
N GLN A 221 -14.63 17.49 0.93
CA GLN A 221 -15.72 16.70 0.32
C GLN A 221 -17.08 17.01 0.95
N VAL A 222 -17.16 17.19 2.27
CA VAL A 222 -18.40 17.62 2.94
C VAL A 222 -18.83 18.99 2.42
N ALA A 223 -17.91 19.96 2.34
CA ALA A 223 -18.20 21.29 1.81
C ALA A 223 -18.73 21.24 0.36
N VAL A 224 -18.07 20.49 -0.51
CA VAL A 224 -18.54 20.24 -1.89
C VAL A 224 -19.92 19.58 -1.91
N GLY A 225 -20.17 18.60 -1.03
CA GLY A 225 -21.46 17.93 -0.88
C GLY A 225 -22.58 18.89 -0.45
N MET A 226 -22.25 19.94 0.31
CA MET A 226 -23.15 21.02 0.68
C MET A 226 -23.37 22.06 -0.43
N GLY A 227 -22.76 21.89 -1.60
CA GLY A 227 -22.83 22.83 -2.71
C GLY A 227 -21.91 24.05 -2.55
N ILE A 228 -20.89 23.98 -1.68
CA ILE A 228 -19.89 25.05 -1.59
C ILE A 228 -18.92 24.92 -2.76
N PRO A 229 -18.72 25.97 -3.59
CA PRO A 229 -17.77 25.92 -4.69
C PRO A 229 -16.32 25.91 -4.20
N LEU A 230 -15.42 25.29 -4.97
CA LEU A 230 -14.01 25.08 -4.56
C LEU A 230 -13.29 26.38 -4.21
N TRP A 231 -13.57 27.47 -4.94
CA TRP A 231 -12.93 28.77 -4.74
C TRP A 231 -13.39 29.48 -3.44
N GLN A 232 -14.39 28.96 -2.74
CA GLN A 232 -14.82 29.40 -1.40
C GLN A 232 -14.24 28.54 -0.26
N ILE A 233 -13.59 27.40 -0.57
CA ILE A 233 -12.97 26.57 0.45
C ILE A 233 -11.62 27.21 0.83
N PRO A 234 -11.41 27.66 2.09
CA PRO A 234 -10.21 28.41 2.45
C PRO A 234 -8.91 27.66 2.16
N GLU A 235 -8.85 26.37 2.47
CA GLU A 235 -7.65 25.56 2.26
C GLU A 235 -7.28 25.44 0.78
N ILE A 236 -8.28 25.34 -0.11
CA ILE A 236 -8.09 25.36 -1.56
C ILE A 236 -7.58 26.73 -2.02
N ARG A 237 -8.12 27.82 -1.48
CA ARG A 237 -7.63 29.17 -1.77
C ARG A 237 -6.16 29.32 -1.38
N ARG A 238 -5.79 28.91 -0.16
CA ARG A 238 -4.40 28.92 0.32
C ARG A 238 -3.51 28.09 -0.60
N PHE A 239 -3.96 26.90 -1.00
CA PHE A 239 -3.23 26.01 -1.89
C PHE A 239 -2.86 26.67 -3.23
N TYR A 240 -3.75 27.50 -3.78
CA TYR A 240 -3.49 28.29 -5.00
C TYR A 240 -2.92 29.70 -4.73
N GLY A 241 -2.46 29.99 -3.51
CA GLY A 241 -1.88 31.29 -3.16
C GLY A 241 -2.89 32.46 -3.13
N MET A 242 -4.18 32.17 -3.04
CA MET A 242 -5.24 33.18 -2.97
C MET A 242 -5.42 33.70 -1.54
N GLU A 243 -5.79 34.98 -1.42
CA GLU A 243 -6.06 35.60 -0.12
C GLU A 243 -7.21 34.92 0.64
N TYR A 244 -7.20 35.12 1.97
CA TYR A 244 -8.19 34.62 2.92
C TYR A 244 -8.23 33.09 3.09
N GLY A 245 -7.22 32.37 2.59
CA GLY A 245 -7.16 30.91 2.67
C GLY A 245 -6.78 30.29 4.03
N GLY A 246 -6.63 31.07 5.10
CA GLY A 246 -6.17 30.54 6.40
C GLY A 246 -6.54 31.41 7.61
N GLY A 247 -6.39 30.82 8.81
CA GLY A 247 -6.70 31.44 10.10
C GLY A 247 -8.01 30.93 10.73
N TYR A 248 -8.25 31.30 12.00
CA TYR A 248 -9.38 30.81 12.79
C TYR A 248 -10.75 31.15 12.16
N ASP A 249 -10.92 32.36 11.63
CA ASP A 249 -12.16 32.83 10.98
C ASP A 249 -12.15 32.68 9.45
N ALA A 250 -11.27 31.82 8.90
CA ALA A 250 -11.03 31.77 7.46
C ALA A 250 -12.31 31.54 6.65
N TRP A 251 -13.17 30.62 7.09
CA TRP A 251 -14.46 30.34 6.44
C TRP A 251 -15.39 31.57 6.42
N ARG A 252 -15.52 32.28 7.55
CA ARG A 252 -16.39 33.47 7.65
C ARG A 252 -15.88 34.64 6.82
N LYS A 253 -14.56 34.84 6.79
CA LYS A 253 -13.95 35.89 5.95
C LYS A 253 -14.09 35.55 4.47
N THR A 254 -13.72 34.32 4.11
CA THR A 254 -13.77 33.82 2.73
C THR A 254 -15.17 33.92 2.14
N SER A 255 -16.21 33.52 2.87
CA SER A 255 -17.60 33.58 2.36
C SER A 255 -18.07 34.98 2.02
N LEU A 256 -17.47 36.03 2.60
CA LEU A 256 -17.83 37.43 2.33
C LEU A 256 -17.08 38.05 1.15
N VAL A 257 -15.86 37.59 0.87
CA VAL A 257 -14.92 38.27 -0.06
C VAL A 257 -14.37 37.40 -1.18
N ALA A 258 -14.63 36.08 -1.16
CA ALA A 258 -14.10 35.19 -2.16
C ALA A 258 -14.66 35.52 -3.54
N ALA A 259 -13.76 35.57 -4.52
CA ALA A 259 -14.10 35.61 -5.93
C ALA A 259 -13.66 34.30 -6.61
N PRO A 260 -14.39 33.85 -7.66
CA PRO A 260 -13.95 32.76 -8.51
C PRO A 260 -12.60 33.07 -9.17
N PHE A 261 -11.80 32.03 -9.40
CA PHE A 261 -10.58 32.11 -10.19
C PHE A 261 -10.46 30.90 -11.11
N ASP A 262 -9.71 31.05 -12.20
CA ASP A 262 -9.54 30.01 -13.21
C ASP A 262 -8.56 28.95 -12.69
N PHE A 263 -9.11 27.82 -12.23
CA PHE A 263 -8.32 26.71 -11.74
C PHE A 263 -7.31 26.21 -12.78
N ASP A 264 -7.61 26.24 -14.08
CA ASP A 264 -6.72 25.67 -15.12
C ASP A 264 -5.44 26.50 -15.31
N LYS A 265 -5.51 27.79 -14.98
CA LYS A 265 -4.40 28.74 -15.08
C LYS A 265 -3.72 29.00 -13.74
N ALA A 266 -4.43 28.82 -12.63
CA ALA A 266 -3.88 29.04 -11.29
C ALA A 266 -2.70 28.11 -11.01
N GLU A 267 -1.62 28.66 -10.48
CA GLU A 267 -0.48 27.88 -10.03
C GLU A 267 -0.67 27.49 -8.56
N ASN A 268 -0.44 26.21 -8.25
CA ASN A 268 -0.44 25.75 -6.88
C ASN A 268 0.90 26.05 -6.20
N ILE A 269 0.86 26.18 -4.88
CA ILE A 269 2.06 26.26 -4.06
C ILE A 269 2.75 24.90 -4.09
N ARG A 270 4.07 24.88 -4.31
CA ARG A 270 4.83 23.63 -4.28
C ARG A 270 4.80 23.00 -2.89
N PRO A 271 4.76 21.66 -2.79
CA PRO A 271 4.90 20.96 -1.53
C PRO A 271 6.18 21.38 -0.79
N LYS A 272 6.06 21.64 0.52
CA LYS A 272 7.20 21.99 1.39
C LYS A 272 7.98 20.75 1.88
N GLY A 273 7.71 19.58 1.31
CA GLY A 273 8.35 18.34 1.71
C GLY A 273 7.77 17.15 0.97
N HIS A 274 7.93 15.99 1.59
CA HIS A 274 7.56 14.69 1.05
C HIS A 274 6.91 13.85 2.15
N CYS A 275 5.89 13.08 1.78
CA CYS A 275 5.23 12.14 2.66
C CYS A 275 5.40 10.73 2.10
N VAL A 276 5.81 9.80 2.95
CA VAL A 276 5.80 8.35 2.68
C VAL A 276 4.76 7.73 3.57
N ALA A 277 3.91 6.89 3.01
CA ALA A 277 2.91 6.12 3.71
C ALA A 277 3.17 4.62 3.53
N VAL A 278 2.90 3.87 4.59
CA VAL A 278 3.06 2.42 4.63
C VAL A 278 1.77 1.81 5.15
N ARG A 279 1.19 0.90 4.35
CA ARG A 279 0.09 0.06 4.79
C ARG A 279 0.60 -1.02 5.72
N VAL A 280 -0.03 -1.15 6.88
CA VAL A 280 0.23 -2.23 7.83
C VAL A 280 -0.85 -3.29 7.65
N THR A 281 -0.45 -4.45 7.14
CA THR A 281 -1.34 -5.58 6.82
C THR A 281 -1.09 -6.75 7.75
N SER A 282 -2.11 -7.59 7.94
CA SER A 282 -2.04 -8.85 8.69
C SER A 282 -1.56 -10.01 7.82
N GLU A 283 -0.64 -9.79 6.90
CA GLU A 283 -0.12 -10.82 5.99
C GLU A 283 1.24 -11.34 6.48
N ASP A 284 1.56 -12.60 6.20
CA ASP A 284 2.86 -13.22 6.54
C ASP A 284 3.82 -13.20 5.33
N PRO A 285 4.84 -12.33 5.29
CA PRO A 285 5.81 -12.28 4.19
C PRO A 285 6.59 -13.59 4.00
N ASP A 286 6.83 -14.35 5.07
CA ASP A 286 7.59 -15.61 5.03
C ASP A 286 6.79 -16.78 4.43
N ASP A 287 5.45 -16.72 4.50
CA ASP A 287 4.52 -17.67 3.87
C ASP A 287 3.84 -17.07 2.61
N GLY A 288 4.59 -16.24 1.87
CA GLY A 288 4.15 -15.72 0.57
C GLY A 288 3.02 -14.69 0.67
N PHE A 289 2.98 -13.94 1.78
CA PHE A 289 1.97 -12.92 2.11
C PHE A 289 0.55 -13.51 2.13
N LYS A 290 0.37 -14.61 2.86
CA LYS A 290 -0.97 -15.11 3.18
C LYS A 290 -1.58 -14.24 4.29
N PRO A 291 -2.84 -13.82 4.16
CA PRO A 291 -3.55 -13.15 5.25
C PRO A 291 -3.62 -14.05 6.49
N THR A 292 -3.42 -13.45 7.64
CA THR A 292 -3.54 -14.06 8.97
C THR A 292 -4.63 -13.34 9.75
N SER A 293 -5.36 -14.11 10.54
CA SER A 293 -6.46 -13.66 11.39
C SER A 293 -6.19 -14.11 12.81
N GLY A 294 -6.71 -13.39 13.80
CA GLY A 294 -6.49 -13.72 15.20
C GLY A 294 -6.45 -12.49 16.10
N LYS A 295 -6.14 -12.72 17.38
CA LYS A 295 -6.10 -11.67 18.40
C LYS A 295 -4.86 -10.79 18.30
N VAL A 296 -5.05 -9.50 18.48
CA VAL A 296 -4.00 -8.49 18.66
C VAL A 296 -3.81 -8.30 20.16
N GLN A 297 -2.72 -8.81 20.71
CA GLN A 297 -2.43 -8.74 22.14
C GLN A 297 -1.94 -7.34 22.52
N GLU A 298 -1.02 -6.79 21.73
CA GLU A 298 -0.39 -5.50 21.98
C GLU A 298 -0.28 -4.74 20.66
N LEU A 299 -0.79 -3.51 20.65
CA LEU A 299 -0.58 -2.53 19.60
C LEU A 299 -0.16 -1.23 20.28
N SER A 300 1.10 -0.87 20.14
CA SER A 300 1.67 0.35 20.69
C SER A 300 2.38 1.13 19.59
N PHE A 301 1.94 2.38 19.40
CA PHE A 301 2.49 3.32 18.44
C PHE A 301 2.63 4.67 19.14
N LYS A 302 3.78 5.33 18.99
CA LYS A 302 4.07 6.61 19.65
C LYS A 302 4.23 7.70 18.60
N SER A 303 3.16 8.45 18.37
CA SER A 303 3.18 9.56 17.42
C SER A 303 4.29 10.55 17.71
N LYS A 304 4.94 11.01 16.64
CA LYS A 304 5.97 12.05 16.62
C LYS A 304 5.50 13.22 15.75
N PRO A 305 6.09 14.42 15.85
CA PRO A 305 5.65 15.56 15.03
C PRO A 305 5.61 15.28 13.52
N ASN A 306 6.52 14.45 13.02
CA ASN A 306 6.64 14.12 11.60
C ASN A 306 6.17 12.70 11.26
N VAL A 307 5.61 11.95 12.21
CA VAL A 307 5.12 10.58 11.96
C VAL A 307 3.87 10.31 12.78
N TRP A 308 2.81 9.87 12.11
CA TRP A 308 1.58 9.48 12.77
C TRP A 308 0.97 8.26 12.08
N ALA A 309 0.06 7.60 12.78
CA ALA A 309 -0.63 6.44 12.25
C ALA A 309 -2.05 6.36 12.79
N TYR A 310 -2.89 5.63 12.08
CA TYR A 310 -4.18 5.18 12.58
C TYR A 310 -4.34 3.67 12.36
N PHE A 311 -5.10 3.03 13.24
CA PHE A 311 -5.39 1.60 13.20
C PHE A 311 -6.88 1.34 13.40
N SER A 312 -7.41 0.33 12.72
CA SER A 312 -8.81 -0.11 12.85
C SER A 312 -9.03 -1.04 14.05
N VAL A 313 -7.96 -1.59 14.62
CA VAL A 313 -7.97 -2.50 15.77
C VAL A 313 -7.17 -1.90 16.93
N LYS A 314 -7.51 -2.27 18.17
CA LYS A 314 -6.82 -1.86 19.41
C LYS A 314 -6.23 -3.08 20.12
N SER A 315 -5.32 -2.87 21.09
CA SER A 315 -4.83 -3.92 21.99
C SER A 315 -5.98 -4.67 22.65
N GLY A 316 -5.92 -6.00 22.65
CA GLY A 316 -6.99 -6.90 23.10
C GLY A 316 -8.07 -7.17 22.04
N GLY A 317 -8.05 -6.49 20.90
CA GLY A 317 -8.95 -6.74 19.76
C GLY A 317 -8.53 -7.95 18.92
N GLY A 318 -9.12 -8.07 17.73
CA GLY A 318 -8.76 -9.12 16.79
C GLY A 318 -9.16 -8.80 15.35
N ILE A 319 -8.51 -9.48 14.41
CA ILE A 319 -8.77 -9.42 12.98
C ILE A 319 -9.54 -10.69 12.60
N HIS A 320 -10.71 -10.55 12.00
CA HIS A 320 -11.54 -11.67 11.56
C HIS A 320 -11.32 -11.95 10.07
N GLU A 321 -11.71 -13.14 9.61
CA GLU A 321 -11.48 -13.59 8.22
C GLU A 321 -12.17 -12.72 7.16
N PHE A 322 -13.29 -12.07 7.50
CA PHE A 322 -13.98 -11.12 6.63
C PHE A 322 -13.47 -9.67 6.72
N SER A 323 -12.43 -9.40 7.52
CA SER A 323 -11.84 -8.06 7.62
C SER A 323 -10.90 -7.83 6.44
N ASP A 324 -10.65 -6.57 6.10
CA ASP A 324 -9.48 -6.25 5.28
C ASP A 324 -8.22 -6.64 6.06
N SER A 325 -7.24 -7.20 5.35
CA SER A 325 -5.92 -7.47 5.91
C SER A 325 -5.23 -6.18 6.36
N GLN A 326 -5.50 -5.05 5.73
CA GLN A 326 -5.00 -3.76 6.18
C GLN A 326 -5.74 -3.32 7.44
N PHE A 327 -5.03 -3.30 8.56
CA PHE A 327 -5.57 -2.82 9.84
C PHE A 327 -4.89 -1.55 10.35
N GLY A 328 -3.87 -1.06 9.63
CA GLY A 328 -3.17 0.16 9.97
C GLY A 328 -2.61 0.91 8.77
N HIS A 329 -2.34 2.19 8.98
CA HIS A 329 -1.68 3.04 8.01
C HIS A 329 -0.76 4.01 8.74
N VAL A 330 0.53 4.01 8.41
CA VAL A 330 1.55 4.87 8.99
C VAL A 330 1.95 5.91 7.94
N PHE A 331 2.09 7.16 8.34
CA PHE A 331 2.49 8.28 7.48
C PHE A 331 3.69 8.98 8.11
N ALA A 332 4.75 9.17 7.34
CA ALA A 332 5.94 9.89 7.74
C ALA A 332 6.22 11.04 6.77
N PHE A 333 6.43 12.23 7.32
CA PHE A 333 6.81 13.42 6.58
C PHE A 333 8.29 13.74 6.75
N GLY A 334 8.87 14.38 5.75
CA GLY A 334 10.17 15.01 5.84
C GLY A 334 10.32 16.11 4.80
N GLU A 335 11.24 17.06 5.03
CA GLU A 335 11.55 18.12 4.07
C GLU A 335 12.09 17.59 2.73
N SER A 336 12.57 16.34 2.72
CA SER A 336 12.97 15.61 1.52
C SER A 336 12.46 14.18 1.58
N ARG A 337 12.40 13.52 0.41
CA ARG A 337 12.07 12.09 0.30
C ARG A 337 12.96 11.23 1.18
N ALA A 338 14.27 11.48 1.20
CA ALA A 338 15.21 10.73 2.02
C ALA A 338 14.91 10.87 3.53
N LEU A 339 14.57 12.08 4.00
CA LEU A 339 14.20 12.31 5.39
C LEU A 339 12.85 11.66 5.75
N ALA A 340 11.86 11.72 4.87
CA ALA A 340 10.58 11.03 5.07
C ALA A 340 10.76 9.50 5.20
N ILE A 341 11.62 8.91 4.35
CA ILE A 341 11.98 7.48 4.41
C ILE A 341 12.69 7.17 5.74
N ALA A 342 13.64 8.00 6.16
CA ALA A 342 14.35 7.80 7.43
C ALA A 342 13.39 7.85 8.63
N ASN A 343 12.47 8.82 8.65
CA ASN A 343 11.45 8.95 9.68
C ASN A 343 10.50 7.73 9.69
N MET A 344 10.10 7.23 8.52
CA MET A 344 9.29 6.01 8.40
C MET A 344 10.01 4.79 8.97
N VAL A 345 11.27 4.58 8.58
CA VAL A 345 12.07 3.43 9.05
C VAL A 345 12.24 3.46 10.57
N LEU A 346 12.52 4.63 11.16
CA LEU A 346 12.66 4.77 12.60
C LEU A 346 11.36 4.40 13.32
N GLU A 347 10.21 4.85 12.82
CA GLU A 347 8.93 4.56 13.45
C GLU A 347 8.51 3.10 13.29
N LEU A 348 8.70 2.51 12.12
CA LEU A 348 8.41 1.09 11.91
C LEU A 348 9.29 0.16 12.77
N LYS A 349 10.48 0.60 13.20
CA LYS A 349 11.31 -0.13 14.16
C LYS A 349 10.81 0.00 15.62
N GLU A 350 10.07 1.06 15.92
CA GLU A 350 9.56 1.33 17.27
C GLU A 350 8.13 0.83 17.48
N ILE A 351 7.36 0.65 16.40
CA ILE A 351 6.00 0.13 16.48
C ILE A 351 6.00 -1.30 17.07
N GLN A 352 5.13 -1.53 18.05
CA GLN A 352 4.99 -2.83 18.66
C GLN A 352 3.62 -3.40 18.29
N ILE A 353 3.64 -4.46 17.47
CA ILE A 353 2.46 -5.22 17.12
C ILE A 353 2.72 -6.67 17.50
N ARG A 354 2.03 -7.15 18.54
CA ARG A 354 2.13 -8.54 19.01
C ARG A 354 0.75 -9.18 19.04
N GLY A 355 0.69 -10.44 18.67
CA GLY A 355 -0.54 -11.22 18.66
C GLY A 355 -0.40 -12.51 17.90
N GLU A 356 -1.55 -13.09 17.56
CA GLU A 356 -1.64 -14.28 16.71
C GLU A 356 -1.40 -13.95 15.23
N ILE A 357 -1.52 -12.66 14.87
CA ILE A 357 -1.34 -12.17 13.50
C ILE A 357 0.15 -11.99 13.16
N ARG A 358 0.46 -12.14 11.88
CA ARG A 358 1.72 -11.72 11.26
C ARG A 358 1.54 -10.38 10.58
N THR A 359 2.63 -9.63 10.44
CA THR A 359 2.57 -8.31 9.81
C THR A 359 3.67 -8.13 8.77
N ASN A 360 3.45 -7.21 7.84
CA ASN A 360 4.41 -6.83 6.82
C ASN A 360 5.44 -5.77 7.28
N VAL A 361 5.44 -5.37 8.56
CA VAL A 361 6.26 -4.24 9.07
C VAL A 361 7.76 -4.49 8.86
N ASP A 362 8.28 -5.63 9.33
CA ASP A 362 9.71 -5.97 9.22
C ASP A 362 10.15 -6.02 7.75
N TYR A 363 9.35 -6.67 6.91
CA TYR A 363 9.63 -6.74 5.48
C TYR A 363 9.60 -5.35 4.82
N THR A 364 8.71 -4.47 5.26
CA THR A 364 8.63 -3.10 4.72
C THR A 364 9.85 -2.27 5.11
N ILE A 365 10.41 -2.46 6.31
CA ILE A 365 11.69 -1.84 6.69
C ILE A 365 12.79 -2.21 5.68
N ASP A 366 12.85 -3.47 5.25
CA ASP A 366 13.83 -3.94 4.26
C ASP A 366 13.55 -3.47 2.83
N LEU A 367 12.28 -3.18 2.50
CA LEU A 367 11.94 -2.48 1.27
C LEU A 367 12.48 -1.04 1.29
N LEU A 368 12.27 -0.31 2.39
CA LEU A 368 12.71 1.07 2.55
C LEU A 368 14.24 1.20 2.62
N HIS A 369 14.95 0.16 3.07
CA HIS A 369 16.42 0.10 3.08
C HIS A 369 17.04 -0.25 1.73
N ALA A 370 16.26 -0.79 0.78
CA ALA A 370 16.77 -1.21 -0.52
C ALA A 370 17.39 -0.04 -1.31
N SER A 371 18.54 -0.28 -1.95
CA SER A 371 19.18 0.69 -2.84
C SER A 371 18.24 1.16 -3.95
N ASP A 372 17.53 0.22 -4.60
CA ASP A 372 16.61 0.56 -5.69
C ASP A 372 15.49 1.51 -5.23
N TYR A 373 14.97 1.32 -4.02
CA TYR A 373 13.94 2.20 -3.47
C TYR A 373 14.52 3.57 -3.08
N ARG A 374 15.69 3.61 -2.45
CA ARG A 374 16.38 4.85 -2.06
C ARG A 374 16.80 5.70 -3.26
N ASP A 375 17.34 5.05 -4.28
CA ASP A 375 17.78 5.67 -5.53
C ASP A 375 16.62 5.99 -6.48
N ASN A 376 15.39 5.68 -6.08
CA ASN A 376 14.18 5.88 -6.88
C ASN A 376 14.26 5.17 -8.25
N LYS A 377 14.68 3.90 -8.26
CA LYS A 377 14.78 2.99 -9.42
C LYS A 377 13.86 1.79 -9.30
N ILE A 378 12.65 2.01 -8.79
CA ILE A 378 11.62 0.98 -8.66
C ILE A 378 10.67 0.99 -9.86
N HIS A 379 9.84 -0.04 -9.96
CA HIS A 379 8.72 -0.13 -10.91
C HIS A 379 7.64 -1.04 -10.32
N THR A 380 6.46 -1.08 -10.92
CA THR A 380 5.31 -1.85 -10.41
C THR A 380 5.60 -3.34 -10.14
N GLY A 381 6.41 -3.98 -10.99
CA GLY A 381 6.85 -5.38 -10.80
C GLY A 381 8.04 -5.61 -9.87
N TRP A 382 8.60 -4.57 -9.22
CA TRP A 382 9.85 -4.70 -8.45
C TRP A 382 9.67 -5.57 -7.19
N LEU A 383 8.59 -5.34 -6.45
CA LEU A 383 8.28 -6.11 -5.25
C LEU A 383 7.92 -7.57 -5.58
N ASP A 384 7.12 -7.81 -6.62
CA ASP A 384 6.83 -9.18 -7.08
C ASP A 384 8.12 -9.94 -7.45
N SER A 385 9.09 -9.27 -8.06
CA SER A 385 10.39 -9.85 -8.41
C SER A 385 11.22 -10.20 -7.16
N ARG A 386 11.24 -9.33 -6.14
CA ARG A 386 11.89 -9.60 -4.85
C ARG A 386 11.29 -10.80 -4.12
N ILE A 387 9.96 -10.92 -4.13
CA ILE A 387 9.25 -12.05 -3.52
C ILE A 387 9.58 -13.35 -4.25
N ALA A 388 9.61 -13.33 -5.59
CA ALA A 388 9.99 -14.50 -6.39
C ALA A 388 11.43 -14.97 -6.09
N MET A 389 12.35 -14.03 -5.83
CA MET A 389 13.72 -14.31 -5.39
C MET A 389 13.83 -14.77 -3.93
N ARG A 390 12.71 -14.82 -3.19
CA ARG A 390 12.66 -15.16 -1.76
C ARG A 390 13.59 -14.30 -0.89
N VAL A 391 13.69 -13.01 -1.23
CA VAL A 391 14.38 -12.05 -0.36
C VAL A 391 13.61 -12.00 0.95
N ARG A 392 14.24 -12.41 2.04
CA ARG A 392 13.63 -12.40 3.38
C ARG A 392 14.05 -11.16 4.13
N ALA A 393 13.23 -10.82 5.13
CA ALA A 393 13.59 -9.77 6.04
C ALA A 393 14.88 -10.12 6.80
N GLU A 394 15.66 -9.12 7.20
CA GLU A 394 16.87 -9.35 8.00
C GLU A 394 16.50 -10.03 9.32
N ARG A 395 16.99 -11.25 9.52
CA ARG A 395 16.78 -12.01 10.75
C ARG A 395 17.93 -11.77 11.71
N LEU A 396 17.62 -11.91 13.00
CA LEU A 396 18.67 -11.96 14.02
C LEU A 396 19.69 -13.07 13.68
N PRO A 397 20.98 -12.86 13.98
CA PRO A 397 21.98 -13.91 13.86
C PRO A 397 21.53 -15.20 14.57
N TRP A 398 21.71 -16.34 13.92
CA TRP A 398 21.20 -17.64 14.38
C TRP A 398 21.57 -17.96 15.83
N TYR A 399 22.77 -17.56 16.27
CA TYR A 399 23.26 -17.83 17.63
C TYR A 399 22.46 -17.08 18.69
N LEU A 400 21.99 -15.85 18.42
CA LEU A 400 21.11 -15.12 19.33
C LEU A 400 19.76 -15.81 19.45
N SER A 401 19.22 -16.34 18.34
CA SER A 401 17.97 -17.10 18.36
C SER A 401 18.11 -18.42 19.13
N VAL A 402 19.24 -19.13 19.01
CA VAL A 402 19.53 -20.34 19.80
C VAL A 402 19.62 -20.00 21.28
N VAL A 403 20.42 -19.01 21.66
CA VAL A 403 20.64 -18.61 23.06
C VAL A 403 19.33 -18.10 23.67
N GLY A 404 18.68 -17.12 23.04
CA GLY A 404 17.42 -16.54 23.53
C GLY A 404 16.28 -17.57 23.59
N GLY A 405 16.16 -18.44 22.58
CA GLY A 405 15.16 -19.51 22.56
C GLY A 405 15.40 -20.56 23.65
N ALA A 406 16.66 -20.89 23.94
CA ALA A 406 17.02 -21.83 24.98
C ALA A 406 16.67 -21.26 26.36
N LEU A 407 17.04 -19.99 26.59
CA LEU A 407 16.72 -19.24 27.80
C LEU A 407 15.22 -19.11 28.02
N TYR A 408 14.46 -18.75 26.99
CA TYR A 408 13.00 -18.65 27.06
C TYR A 408 12.36 -19.99 27.46
N LYS A 409 12.74 -21.10 26.79
CA LYS A 409 12.21 -22.43 27.11
C LYS A 409 12.57 -22.85 28.54
N ALA A 410 13.82 -22.65 28.96
CA ALA A 410 14.27 -22.98 30.31
C ALA A 410 13.46 -22.20 31.36
N CYS A 411 13.33 -20.88 31.19
CA CYS A 411 12.53 -20.02 32.07
C CYS A 411 11.05 -20.41 32.10
N ALA A 412 10.43 -20.64 30.93
CA ALA A 412 9.01 -21.02 30.83
C ALA A 412 8.72 -22.37 31.53
N SER A 413 9.64 -23.33 31.43
CA SER A 413 9.52 -24.62 32.14
C SER A 413 9.90 -24.55 33.62
N SER A 414 10.64 -23.53 34.05
CA SER A 414 11.21 -23.48 35.40
C SER A 414 10.14 -23.44 36.48
N ALA A 415 9.03 -22.72 36.26
CA ALA A 415 7.95 -22.63 37.24
C ALA A 415 7.24 -23.98 37.43
N ALA A 416 6.96 -24.69 36.33
CA ALA A 416 6.37 -26.03 36.37
C ALA A 416 7.31 -27.04 37.06
N LEU A 417 8.60 -27.03 36.71
CA LEU A 417 9.59 -27.90 37.34
C LEU A 417 9.74 -27.65 38.85
N VAL A 418 9.73 -26.39 39.28
CA VAL A 418 9.75 -26.04 40.71
C VAL A 418 8.46 -26.50 41.39
N SER A 419 7.30 -26.29 40.76
CA SER A 419 6.01 -26.74 41.27
C SER A 419 5.96 -28.26 41.44
N ASP A 420 6.44 -29.02 40.46
CA ASP A 420 6.50 -30.48 40.53
C ASP A 420 7.44 -30.93 41.66
N TYR A 421 8.62 -30.32 41.76
CA TYR A 421 9.59 -30.61 42.80
C TYR A 421 9.02 -30.36 44.20
N VAL A 422 8.36 -29.21 44.40
CA VAL A 422 7.68 -28.87 45.66
C VAL A 422 6.52 -29.84 45.93
N GLY A 423 5.72 -30.19 44.92
CA GLY A 423 4.60 -31.11 45.08
C GLY A 423 4.98 -32.52 45.52
N TYR A 424 6.19 -33.01 45.19
CA TYR A 424 6.74 -34.25 45.76
C TYR A 424 7.04 -34.07 47.25
N LEU A 425 7.68 -32.97 47.63
CA LEU A 425 8.04 -32.68 49.02
C LEU A 425 6.81 -32.49 49.90
N GLU A 426 5.76 -31.83 49.41
CA GLU A 426 4.48 -31.67 50.11
C GLU A 426 3.81 -33.02 50.41
N LYS A 427 4.03 -34.02 49.55
CA LYS A 427 3.56 -35.40 49.76
C LYS A 427 4.52 -36.25 50.61
N GLY A 428 5.59 -35.67 51.14
CA GLY A 428 6.62 -36.38 51.91
C GLY A 428 7.48 -37.32 51.07
N GLN A 429 7.53 -37.12 49.75
CA GLN A 429 8.29 -37.96 48.81
C GLN A 429 9.58 -37.24 48.37
N ILE A 430 10.66 -38.01 48.18
CA ILE A 430 11.90 -37.48 47.61
C ILE A 430 11.72 -37.32 46.10
N PRO A 431 11.94 -36.11 45.52
CA PRO A 431 11.82 -35.90 44.08
C PRO A 431 12.80 -36.78 43.29
N PRO A 432 12.38 -37.36 42.15
CA PRO A 432 13.27 -38.10 41.27
C PRO A 432 14.48 -37.28 40.79
N LYS A 433 15.66 -37.92 40.65
CA LYS A 433 16.92 -37.24 40.22
C LYS A 433 16.85 -36.51 38.88
N HIS A 434 15.91 -36.89 38.00
CA HIS A 434 15.74 -36.23 36.70
C HIS A 434 15.00 -34.88 36.81
N ILE A 435 14.34 -34.60 37.94
CA ILE A 435 13.72 -33.30 38.21
C ILE A 435 14.77 -32.42 38.89
N SER A 436 15.48 -31.61 38.10
CA SER A 436 16.48 -30.67 38.61
C SER A 436 15.99 -29.23 38.45
N PRO A 437 15.88 -28.44 39.53
CA PRO A 437 15.57 -27.01 39.42
C PRO A 437 16.78 -26.16 38.98
N VAL A 438 17.96 -26.78 38.84
CA VAL A 438 19.24 -26.10 38.55
C VAL A 438 19.75 -26.44 37.15
N LYS A 439 19.64 -27.70 36.72
CA LYS A 439 20.15 -28.16 35.42
C LYS A 439 18.99 -28.40 34.47
N SER A 440 19.08 -27.84 33.27
CA SER A 440 18.11 -28.07 32.20
C SER A 440 18.83 -28.26 30.87
N GLN A 441 18.32 -29.15 30.02
CA GLN A 441 18.80 -29.30 28.66
C GLN A 441 17.68 -28.90 27.70
N VAL A 442 17.98 -28.01 26.77
CA VAL A 442 17.01 -27.53 25.77
C VAL A 442 17.49 -27.91 24.38
N SER A 443 16.60 -28.52 23.60
CA SER A 443 16.82 -28.74 22.17
C SER A 443 15.94 -27.84 21.32
N LEU A 444 16.55 -27.21 20.32
CA LEU A 444 15.92 -26.32 19.34
C LEU A 444 16.26 -26.79 17.93
N ASN A 445 15.33 -26.62 16.99
CA ASN A 445 15.61 -26.78 15.58
C ASN A 445 15.45 -25.41 14.92
N ILE A 446 16.56 -24.86 14.43
CA ILE A 446 16.61 -23.55 13.78
C ILE A 446 17.24 -23.76 12.41
N GLU A 447 16.50 -23.39 11.36
CA GLU A 447 16.95 -23.50 9.97
C GLU A 447 17.42 -24.91 9.58
N GLY A 448 16.73 -25.94 10.08
CA GLY A 448 17.03 -27.35 9.78
C GLY A 448 18.19 -27.92 10.60
N SER A 449 18.86 -27.11 11.42
CA SER A 449 19.94 -27.54 12.31
C SER A 449 19.42 -27.75 13.73
N LYS A 450 19.77 -28.89 14.33
CA LYS A 450 19.43 -29.22 15.72
C LYS A 450 20.52 -28.69 16.66
N TYR A 451 20.13 -27.82 17.58
CA TYR A 451 20.98 -27.29 18.63
C TYR A 451 20.54 -27.86 19.98
N THR A 452 21.48 -28.45 20.72
CA THR A 452 21.24 -28.94 22.08
C THR A 452 22.11 -28.14 23.03
N VAL A 453 21.47 -27.44 23.96
CA VAL A 453 22.09 -26.50 24.90
C VAL A 453 21.87 -27.02 26.31
N ASP A 454 22.97 -27.29 27.01
CA ASP A 454 22.98 -27.62 28.43
C ASP A 454 23.04 -26.33 29.24
N MET A 455 22.19 -26.20 30.23
CA MET A 455 22.06 -24.97 31.00
C MET A 455 22.13 -25.25 32.50
N VAL A 456 22.87 -24.40 33.21
CA VAL A 456 22.99 -24.41 34.66
C VAL A 456 22.55 -23.06 35.19
N ARG A 457 21.56 -23.04 36.08
CA ARG A 457 21.14 -21.83 36.78
C ARG A 457 22.11 -21.53 37.91
N GLU A 458 22.78 -20.38 37.86
CA GLU A 458 23.80 -19.99 38.84
C GLU A 458 23.23 -19.05 39.92
N GLY A 459 22.16 -18.32 39.59
CA GLY A 459 21.51 -17.42 40.52
C GLY A 459 20.11 -16.99 40.08
N PRO A 460 19.50 -16.01 40.76
CA PRO A 460 18.29 -15.35 40.31
C PRO A 460 18.56 -14.66 38.95
N GLY A 461 17.99 -15.17 37.86
CA GLY A 461 18.17 -14.59 36.52
C GLY A 461 19.48 -14.95 35.81
N SER A 462 20.47 -15.53 36.50
CA SER A 462 21.77 -15.89 35.88
C SER A 462 21.82 -17.35 35.45
N TYR A 463 22.22 -17.57 34.20
CA TYR A 463 22.34 -18.88 33.57
C TYR A 463 23.69 -19.02 32.86
N ARG A 464 24.30 -20.19 33.00
CA ARG A 464 25.44 -20.64 32.22
C ARG A 464 24.98 -21.63 31.17
N LEU A 465 25.23 -21.33 29.90
CA LEU A 465 24.85 -22.17 28.77
C LEU A 465 26.09 -22.83 28.19
N ARG A 466 26.00 -24.13 27.92
CA ARG A 466 27.03 -24.94 27.29
C ARG A 466 26.48 -25.57 26.03
N MET A 467 27.25 -25.49 24.96
CA MET A 467 26.97 -26.20 23.71
C MET A 467 28.29 -26.71 23.15
N ASN A 468 28.42 -28.03 23.03
CA ASN A 468 29.66 -28.68 22.64
C ASN A 468 30.84 -28.28 23.56
N LYS A 469 31.84 -27.57 23.03
CA LYS A 469 33.03 -27.10 23.76
C LYS A 469 32.96 -25.61 24.12
N SER A 470 31.84 -24.96 23.87
CA SER A 470 31.64 -23.52 24.11
C SER A 470 30.76 -23.29 25.32
N GLU A 471 31.08 -22.24 26.08
CA GLU A 471 30.35 -21.81 27.26
C GLU A 471 30.09 -20.30 27.18
N ILE A 472 28.91 -19.87 27.61
CA ILE A 472 28.55 -18.46 27.79
C ILE A 472 27.78 -18.28 29.10
N GLU A 473 27.96 -17.13 29.74
CA GLU A 473 27.15 -16.68 30.88
C GLU A 473 26.16 -15.62 30.40
N VAL A 474 24.90 -15.74 30.81
CA VAL A 474 23.81 -14.85 30.40
C VAL A 474 22.93 -14.50 31.58
N GLU A 475 22.54 -13.24 31.66
CA GLU A 475 21.56 -12.75 32.63
C GLU A 475 20.22 -12.49 31.93
N ILE A 476 19.14 -12.87 32.61
CA ILE A 476 17.76 -12.67 32.16
C ILE A 476 17.02 -11.86 33.21
N GLU A 477 16.40 -10.78 32.75
CA GLU A 477 15.39 -10.06 33.51
C GLU A 477 14.02 -10.28 32.85
N VAL A 478 13.07 -10.79 33.62
CA VAL A 478 11.70 -11.01 33.12
C VAL A 478 10.97 -9.67 33.19
N GLY A 479 10.75 -9.04 32.03
CA GLY A 479 10.00 -7.79 31.95
C GLY A 479 8.59 -7.96 32.53
N SER A 480 8.21 -7.11 33.49
CA SER A 480 6.87 -7.11 34.06
C SER A 480 5.87 -6.60 33.02
N GLY A 481 5.13 -7.51 32.37
CA GLY A 481 4.12 -7.20 31.36
C GLY A 481 2.87 -6.44 31.86
N ASN A 482 2.86 -5.93 33.10
CA ASN A 482 1.83 -5.05 33.65
C ASN A 482 2.35 -4.41 34.95
N ARG A 483 3.03 -3.27 34.83
CA ARG A 483 2.93 -2.20 35.82
C ARG A 483 2.61 -0.94 35.04
N THR A 484 1.33 -0.60 34.99
CA THR A 484 0.91 0.79 34.88
C THR A 484 1.79 1.59 35.82
N ARG A 485 2.67 2.42 35.25
CA ARG A 485 3.28 3.51 36.00
C ARG A 485 2.12 4.45 36.31
N GLU A 486 1.66 4.42 37.56
CA GLU A 486 0.93 5.55 38.15
C GLU A 486 1.85 6.76 38.27
#